data_AF-A0A354P861-F1
#
_entry.id   AF-A0A354P861-F1
#
_cell.length_a   1.000
_cell.length_b   1.000
_cell.length_c   1.000
_cell.angle_alpha   90.00
_cell.angle_beta   90.00
_cell.angle_gamma   90.00
#
_symmetry.space_group_name_H-M   'P 1'
#
loop_
_entity.id
_entity.type
_entity.pdbx_description
1 polymer ?
#
loop_
_entity_poly.entity_id
_entity_poly.type
_entity_poly.pdbx_seq_one_letter_code
_entity_poly.pdbx_strand_id
1 'polypeptide(L)'
;MPSNAPIREPSQIRKACVRKLQAVKVSEKFQAILGRILGADWTTPRLVEMVITPDGHLLGRCDGQTSFEAFLGEAADLIRNIHGVATVAELDGDEIGYMVAKVAEIKRQR
;
A
#
# COMPACT_ATOMS: atom_id res chain seq x y z
N MET A 1 8.30 23.71 19.80
CA MET A 1 8.58 24.37 18.50
C MET A 1 7.92 23.54 17.42
N PRO A 2 6.90 24.02 16.69
CA PRO A 2 6.42 23.30 15.52
C PRO A 2 7.59 23.19 14.52
N SER A 3 7.81 22.00 13.95
CA SER A 3 8.90 21.78 13.00
C SER A 3 8.71 22.69 11.79
N ASN A 4 9.71 23.49 11.46
CA ASN A 4 9.73 24.39 10.31
C ASN A 4 10.01 23.65 8.99
N ALA A 5 9.57 22.38 8.90
CA ALA A 5 9.75 21.58 7.70
C ALA A 5 8.71 22.01 6.65
N PRO A 6 9.12 22.21 5.38
CA PRO A 6 8.16 22.52 4.32
C PRO A 6 7.14 21.39 4.19
N ILE A 7 5.88 21.75 3.96
CA ILE A 7 4.80 20.79 3.67
C ILE A 7 5.23 19.96 2.46
N ARG A 8 5.24 18.63 2.61
CA ARG A 8 5.62 17.71 1.53
C ARG A 8 4.45 17.48 0.59
N GLU A 9 4.72 17.57 -0.70
CA GLU A 9 3.76 17.20 -1.74
C GLU A 9 3.49 15.69 -1.73
N PRO A 10 2.27 15.22 -2.07
CA PRO A 10 1.95 13.79 -2.09
C PRO A 10 2.92 12.95 -2.95
N SER A 11 3.43 13.53 -4.04
CA SER A 11 4.41 12.87 -4.90
C SER A 11 5.78 12.67 -4.23
N GLN A 12 6.19 13.58 -3.35
CA GLN A 12 7.43 13.47 -2.56
C GLN A 12 7.26 12.40 -1.48
N ILE A 13 6.12 12.41 -0.77
CA ILE A 13 5.80 11.39 0.24
C ILE A 13 5.78 10.00 -0.40
N ARG A 14 5.08 9.85 -1.54
CA ARG A 14 5.05 8.60 -2.30
C ARG A 14 6.44 8.10 -2.66
N LYS A 15 7.32 8.96 -3.20
CA LYS A 15 8.69 8.59 -3.57
C LYS A 15 9.50 8.12 -2.36
N ALA A 16 9.32 8.76 -1.21
CA ALA A 16 9.98 8.38 0.03
C ALA A 16 9.48 7.01 0.52
N CYS A 17 8.17 6.77 0.52
CA CYS A 17 7.58 5.46 0.80
C CYS A 17 8.13 4.36 -0.12
N VAL A 18 8.18 4.60 -1.44
CA VAL A 18 8.74 3.64 -2.41
C VAL A 18 10.17 3.26 -2.02
N ARG A 19 11.03 4.26 -1.81
CA ARG A 19 12.43 4.03 -1.46
C ARG A 19 12.59 3.23 -0.17
N LYS A 20 11.87 3.59 0.90
CA LYS A 20 11.99 2.96 2.22
C LYS A 20 11.40 1.54 2.24
N LEU A 21 10.19 1.39 1.72
CA LEU A 21 9.46 0.11 1.77
C LEU A 21 10.04 -0.93 0.82
N GLN A 22 10.64 -0.53 -0.32
CA GLN A 22 11.28 -1.48 -1.24
C GLN A 22 12.50 -2.18 -0.61
N ALA A 23 13.15 -1.57 0.39
CA ALA A 23 14.28 -2.16 1.09
C ALA A 23 13.87 -3.18 2.17
N VAL A 24 12.59 -3.25 2.54
CA VAL A 24 12.11 -4.17 3.58
C VAL A 24 11.77 -5.53 2.99
N LYS A 25 12.35 -6.58 3.56
CA LYS A 25 12.03 -7.96 3.19
C LYS A 25 10.66 -8.35 3.77
N VAL A 26 9.69 -8.58 2.89
CA VAL A 26 8.34 -9.03 3.22
C VAL A 26 7.95 -10.21 2.31
N SER A 27 6.75 -10.78 2.49
CA SER A 27 6.25 -11.80 1.57
C SER A 27 5.99 -11.20 0.18
N GLU A 28 6.14 -12.01 -0.88
CA GLU A 28 5.89 -11.57 -2.26
C GLU A 28 4.47 -11.02 -2.45
N LYS A 29 3.47 -11.65 -1.81
CA LYS A 29 2.10 -11.17 -1.81
C LYS A 29 1.99 -9.76 -1.22
N PHE A 30 2.63 -9.52 -0.07
CA PHE A 30 2.58 -8.21 0.57
C PHE A 30 3.39 -7.16 -0.22
N GLN A 31 4.49 -7.57 -0.85
CA GLN A 31 5.25 -6.72 -1.76
C GLN A 31 4.41 -6.29 -2.98
N ALA A 32 3.62 -7.19 -3.57
CA ALA A 32 2.70 -6.85 -4.66
C ALA A 32 1.62 -5.84 -4.21
N ILE A 33 1.08 -6.01 -3.00
CA ILE A 33 0.12 -5.09 -2.39
C ILE A 33 0.73 -3.70 -2.21
N LEU A 34 1.91 -3.60 -1.59
CA LEU A 34 2.61 -2.32 -1.38
C LEU A 34 2.96 -1.66 -2.71
N GLY A 35 3.46 -2.43 -3.68
CA GLY A 35 3.73 -1.97 -5.04
C GLY A 35 2.47 -1.39 -5.67
N ARG A 36 1.32 -2.07 -5.59
CA ARG A 36 0.06 -1.57 -6.12
C ARG A 36 -0.41 -0.28 -5.44
N ILE A 37 -0.38 -0.22 -4.11
CA ILE A 37 -0.74 0.98 -3.33
C ILE A 37 0.11 2.19 -3.75
N LEU A 38 1.40 1.96 -3.97
CA LEU A 38 2.36 2.99 -4.37
C LEU A 38 2.41 3.22 -5.88
N GLY A 39 1.65 2.50 -6.69
CA GLY A 39 1.75 2.56 -8.15
C GLY A 39 3.17 2.27 -8.66
N ALA A 40 3.82 1.25 -8.08
CA ALA A 40 5.17 0.84 -8.37
C ALA A 40 5.22 -0.60 -8.90
N ASP A 41 6.28 -0.87 -9.65
CA ASP A 41 6.54 -2.10 -10.42
C ASP A 41 7.42 -3.08 -9.65
N TRP A 42 6.88 -3.74 -8.62
CA TRP A 42 7.71 -4.54 -7.71
C TRP A 42 7.65 -6.04 -7.92
N THR A 43 6.61 -6.55 -8.59
CA THR A 43 6.38 -7.99 -8.77
C THR A 43 5.95 -8.30 -10.19
N THR A 44 6.21 -9.53 -10.64
CA THR A 44 5.72 -10.08 -11.91
C THR A 44 4.99 -11.40 -11.61
N PRO A 45 3.69 -11.57 -11.96
CA PRO A 45 2.83 -10.56 -12.58
C PRO A 45 2.55 -9.38 -11.63
N ARG A 46 2.25 -8.22 -12.24
CA ARG A 46 1.91 -7.02 -11.48
C ARG A 46 0.50 -7.15 -10.92
N LEU A 47 0.30 -6.74 -9.68
CA LEU A 47 -1.05 -6.49 -9.16
C LEU A 47 -1.53 -5.15 -9.75
N VAL A 48 -2.56 -5.18 -10.60
CA VAL A 48 -3.05 -4.00 -11.34
C VAL A 48 -4.29 -3.38 -10.71
N GLU A 49 -5.06 -4.15 -9.94
CA GLU A 49 -6.27 -3.67 -9.28
C GLU A 49 -6.47 -4.37 -7.93
N MET A 50 -7.06 -3.65 -6.99
CA MET A 50 -7.42 -4.14 -5.67
C MET A 50 -8.80 -3.61 -5.29
N VAL A 51 -9.62 -4.44 -4.65
CA VAL A 51 -10.92 -4.05 -4.13
C VAL A 51 -11.11 -4.59 -2.71
N ILE A 52 -11.80 -3.81 -1.88
CA ILE A 52 -12.26 -4.27 -0.56
C ILE A 52 -13.77 -4.54 -0.64
N THR A 53 -14.15 -5.79 -0.42
CA THR A 53 -15.55 -6.27 -0.47
C THR A 53 -16.32 -5.92 0.82
N PRO A 54 -17.67 -6.02 0.84
CA PRO A 54 -18.48 -5.50 1.96
C PRO A 54 -18.19 -6.19 3.30
N ASP A 55 -17.82 -7.45 3.22
CA ASP A 55 -17.41 -8.32 4.32
C ASP A 55 -15.96 -8.08 4.77
N GLY A 56 -15.19 -7.24 4.09
CA GLY A 56 -13.84 -6.85 4.50
C GLY A 56 -12.71 -7.59 3.78
N HIS A 57 -13.03 -8.54 2.89
CA HIS A 57 -12.01 -9.24 2.11
C HIS A 57 -11.31 -8.30 1.13
N LEU A 58 -10.01 -8.52 0.97
CA LEU A 58 -9.17 -7.85 0.00
C LEU A 58 -8.94 -8.78 -1.19
N LEU A 59 -9.44 -8.38 -2.35
CA LEU A 59 -9.27 -9.10 -3.61
C LEU A 59 -8.34 -8.33 -4.55
N GLY A 60 -7.61 -9.08 -5.37
CA GLY A 60 -6.64 -8.57 -6.32
C GLY A 60 -6.89 -9.09 -7.73
N ARG A 61 -6.57 -8.26 -8.71
CA ARG A 61 -6.48 -8.63 -10.12
C ARG A 61 -5.07 -8.34 -10.59
N CYS A 62 -4.40 -9.36 -11.10
CA CYS A 62 -3.08 -9.25 -11.70
C CYS A 62 -3.18 -8.90 -13.19
N ASP A 63 -2.08 -8.41 -13.75
CA ASP A 63 -1.96 -8.18 -15.18
C ASP A 63 -2.26 -9.46 -15.97
N GLY A 64 -2.96 -9.33 -17.09
CA GLY A 64 -3.47 -10.44 -17.89
C GLY A 64 -4.73 -11.14 -17.37
N GLN A 65 -5.19 -10.86 -16.15
CA GLN A 65 -6.46 -11.38 -15.62
C GLN A 65 -7.65 -10.49 -16.00
N THR A 66 -8.76 -11.14 -16.35
CA THR A 66 -10.03 -10.47 -16.70
C THR A 66 -10.90 -10.17 -15.48
N SER A 67 -10.67 -10.84 -14.35
CA SER A 67 -11.44 -10.69 -13.12
C SER A 67 -10.57 -10.73 -11.86
N PHE A 68 -11.15 -10.39 -10.70
CA PHE A 68 -10.46 -10.50 -9.41
C PHE A 68 -10.35 -11.97 -8.98
N GLU A 69 -9.20 -12.58 -9.22
CA GLU A 69 -8.96 -14.00 -8.92
C GLU A 69 -8.09 -14.21 -7.68
N ALA A 70 -7.39 -13.18 -7.20
CA ALA A 70 -6.45 -13.31 -6.09
C ALA A 70 -7.06 -12.90 -4.75
N PHE A 71 -7.14 -13.83 -3.80
CA PHE A 71 -7.42 -13.50 -2.40
C PHE A 71 -6.15 -12.99 -1.70
N LEU A 72 -6.18 -11.74 -1.27
CA LEU A 72 -5.04 -11.03 -0.70
C LEU A 72 -5.04 -11.00 0.83
N GLY A 73 -6.20 -11.21 1.46
CA GLY A 73 -6.37 -11.24 2.93
C GLY A 73 -7.53 -10.38 3.39
N GLU A 74 -7.46 -9.89 4.63
CA GLU A 74 -8.46 -9.00 5.23
C GLU A 74 -8.01 -7.54 5.22
N ALA A 75 -8.94 -6.61 5.02
CA ALA A 75 -8.65 -5.18 5.09
C ALA A 75 -8.15 -4.74 6.48
N ALA A 76 -8.65 -5.36 7.55
CA ALA A 76 -8.19 -5.07 8.91
C ALA A 76 -6.72 -5.48 9.13
N ASP A 77 -6.32 -6.63 8.56
CA ASP A 77 -4.95 -7.11 8.62
C ASP A 77 -4.02 -6.27 7.76
N LEU A 78 -4.50 -5.77 6.60
CA LEU A 78 -3.72 -4.86 5.75
C LEU A 78 -3.27 -3.60 6.52
N ILE A 79 -4.18 -2.94 7.23
CA ILE A 79 -3.85 -1.75 8.03
C ILE A 79 -2.82 -2.09 9.12
N ARG A 80 -3.02 -3.21 9.83
CA ARG A 80 -2.06 -3.67 10.85
C ARG A 80 -0.68 -3.94 10.24
N ASN A 81 -0.63 -4.59 9.08
CA ASN A 81 0.61 -4.89 8.37
C ASN A 81 1.31 -3.63 7.86
N ILE A 82 0.57 -2.61 7.41
CA ILE A 82 1.12 -1.30 7.05
C ILE A 82 1.79 -0.64 8.26
N HIS A 83 1.16 -0.67 9.43
CA HIS A 83 1.80 -0.15 10.65
C HIS A 83 3.03 -0.97 11.06
N GLY A 84 2.97 -2.30 10.94
CA GLY A 84 4.11 -3.17 11.22
C GLY A 84 5.32 -2.86 10.33
N VAL A 85 5.11 -2.79 9.01
CA VAL A 85 6.19 -2.48 8.06
C VAL A 85 6.64 -1.03 8.15
N ALA A 86 5.75 -0.10 8.51
CA ALA A 86 6.10 1.30 8.73
C ALA A 86 7.16 1.46 9.82
N THR A 87 7.03 0.73 10.92
CA THR A 87 8.03 0.72 12.00
C THR A 87 9.37 0.19 11.50
N VAL A 88 9.38 -0.91 10.73
CA VAL A 88 10.61 -1.52 10.21
C VAL A 88 11.29 -0.64 9.15
N ALA A 89 10.50 0.02 8.30
CA ALA A 89 10.98 0.91 7.25
C ALA A 89 11.30 2.32 7.75
N GLU A 90 11.09 2.60 9.04
CA GLU A 90 11.22 3.93 9.65
C GLU A 90 10.42 4.99 8.88
N LEU A 91 9.17 4.67 8.56
CA LEU A 91 8.25 5.64 7.99
C LEU A 91 7.89 6.71 9.03
N ASP A 92 7.85 7.96 8.60
CA ASP A 92 7.39 9.06 9.43
C ASP A 92 5.86 9.25 9.33
N GLY A 93 5.34 10.25 10.06
CA GLY A 93 3.91 10.50 10.15
C GLY A 93 3.20 10.78 8.81
N ASP A 94 3.84 11.51 7.89
CA ASP A 94 3.20 11.80 6.59
C ASP A 94 3.22 10.56 5.70
N GLU A 95 4.30 9.77 5.76
CA GLU A 95 4.42 8.52 5.01
C GLU A 95 3.40 7.48 5.46
N ILE A 96 3.21 7.32 6.78
CA ILE A 96 2.16 6.46 7.36
C ILE A 96 0.78 6.97 6.95
N GLY A 97 0.55 8.28 7.11
CA GLY A 97 -0.72 8.93 6.75
C GLY A 97 -1.07 8.73 5.27
N TYR A 98 -0.09 8.87 4.38
CA TYR A 98 -0.25 8.62 2.95
C TYR A 98 -0.65 7.17 2.66
N MET A 99 0.03 6.19 3.27
CA MET A 99 -0.29 4.77 3.05
C MET A 99 -1.70 4.41 3.53
N VAL A 100 -2.09 4.87 4.73
CA VAL A 100 -3.44 4.64 5.27
C VAL A 100 -4.51 5.34 4.44
N ALA A 101 -4.26 6.57 3.99
CA ALA A 101 -5.17 7.30 3.11
C ALA A 101 -5.39 6.56 1.79
N LYS A 102 -4.34 5.96 1.20
CA LYS A 102 -4.47 5.12 0.00
C LYS A 102 -5.33 3.88 0.22
N VAL A 103 -5.20 3.20 1.36
CA VAL A 103 -6.09 2.07 1.68
C VAL A 103 -7.55 2.54 1.85
N ALA A 104 -7.76 3.71 2.46
CA ALA A 104 -9.09 4.29 2.59
C ALA A 104 -9.71 4.66 1.23
N GLU A 105 -8.91 5.10 0.25
CA GLU A 105 -9.36 5.30 -1.13
C GLU A 105 -9.89 4.00 -1.76
N ILE A 106 -9.18 2.89 -1.61
CA ILE A 106 -9.61 1.56 -2.13
C ILE A 106 -10.96 1.17 -1.52
N LYS A 107 -11.17 1.44 -0.22
CA LYS A 107 -12.44 1.17 0.46
C LYS A 107 -13.60 2.01 -0.09
N ARG A 108 -13.33 3.22 -0.60
CA ARG A 108 -14.33 4.17 -1.11
C ARG A 108 -14.72 3.94 -2.57
N GLN A 109 -14.01 3.08 -3.32
CA GLN A 109 -14.28 2.81 -4.74
C GLN A 109 -15.53 1.94 -4.98
N ARG A 110 -16.60 2.19 -4.23
CA ARG A 110 -17.93 1.58 -4.44
C ARG A 110 -18.91 2.59 -4.99
#